data_AF-A0A820FLG2-F1
#
_entry.id   AF-A0A820FLG2-F1
#
_cell.length_a   1.000
_cell.length_b   1.000
_cell.length_c   1.000
_cell.angle_alpha   90.00
_cell.angle_beta   90.00
_cell.angle_gamma   90.00
#
_symmetry.space_group_name_H-M   'P 1'
#
loop_
_entity.id
_entity.type
_entity.pdbx_description
1 polymer ?
#
loop_
_entity_poly.entity_id
_entity_poly.type
_entity_poly.pdbx_seq_one_letter_code
_entity_poly.pdbx_strand_id
1 'polypeptide(L)' 'MTYSTGFIPISVAVGDFNNDMYLDIVMANLNENDVSVLLGYGNGSFANQMTYLTGSLPSAVAVGDF' A
#
# COMPACT_ATOMS: atom_id res chain seq x y z
N MET A 1 -9.23 -1.49 15.21
CA MET A 1 -8.49 -0.34 14.62
C MET A 1 -8.79 -0.36 13.13
N THR A 2 -9.03 0.79 12.52
CA THR A 2 -9.40 0.91 11.10
C THR A 2 -8.37 1.80 10.41
N TYR A 3 -7.86 1.37 9.25
CA TYR A 3 -6.93 2.15 8.45
C TYR A 3 -7.63 2.66 7.21
N SER A 4 -7.45 3.94 6.92
CA SER A 4 -7.90 4.50 5.66
C SER A 4 -7.17 3.84 4.51
N THR A 5 -7.92 3.54 3.46
CA THR A 5 -7.40 3.16 2.15
C THR A 5 -7.79 4.26 1.18
N GLY A 6 -7.28 4.22 -0.05
CA GLY A 6 -7.78 5.11 -1.09
C GLY A 6 -9.18 4.74 -1.60
N PHE A 7 -9.66 5.45 -2.60
CA PHE A 7 -10.98 5.27 -3.19
C PHE A 7 -10.96 4.21 -4.28
N ILE A 8 -11.73 3.14 -4.02
CA ILE A 8 -11.80 1.94 -4.86
C ILE A 8 -10.41 1.29 -5.00
N PRO A 9 -9.85 0.74 -3.89
CA PRO A 9 -8.65 -0.06 -3.97
C PRO A 9 -8.98 -1.38 -4.67
N ILE A 10 -8.25 -1.71 -5.75
CA ILE A 10 -8.55 -2.90 -6.58
C ILE A 10 -7.45 -3.95 -6.58
N SER A 11 -6.28 -3.60 -6.06
CA SER A 11 -5.14 -4.51 -5.97
C SER A 11 -4.35 -4.20 -4.71
N VAL A 12 -3.85 -5.25 -4.07
CA VAL A 12 -3.06 -5.19 -2.84
C VAL A 12 -1.84 -6.10 -2.97
N ALA A 13 -0.71 -5.66 -2.43
CA ALA A 13 0.48 -6.48 -2.25
C ALA A 13 1.08 -6.22 -0.87
N VAL A 14 1.89 -7.18 -0.40
CA VAL A 14 2.50 -7.19 0.92
C VAL A 14 3.98 -7.49 0.76
N GLY A 15 4.82 -6.78 1.49
CA GLY A 15 6.28 -6.92 1.47
C GLY A 15 6.90 -6.02 2.52
N ASP A 16 8.20 -6.21 2.79
CA ASP A 16 8.98 -5.25 3.58
C ASP A 16 9.47 -4.15 2.63
N PHE A 17 8.91 -2.94 2.73
CA PHE A 17 9.21 -1.82 1.84
C PHE A 17 10.12 -0.77 2.49
N ASN A 18 10.38 -0.87 3.79
CA ASN A 18 11.21 0.06 4.54
C ASN A 18 12.43 -0.58 5.24
N ASN A 19 12.65 -1.88 5.04
CA ASN A 19 13.72 -2.72 5.61
C ASN A 19 13.71 -2.80 7.14
N ASP A 20 12.53 -2.83 7.75
CA ASP A 20 12.38 -2.98 9.21
C ASP A 20 12.05 -4.41 9.67
N MET A 21 12.02 -5.37 8.72
CA MET A 21 11.66 -6.78 8.93
C MET A 21 10.17 -7.02 9.26
N TYR A 22 9.31 -6.01 9.12
CA TYR A 22 7.87 -6.14 9.25
C TYR A 22 7.17 -6.06 7.89
N LEU A 23 6.01 -6.69 7.82
CA LEU A 23 5.21 -6.67 6.60
C LEU A 23 4.45 -5.35 6.49
N ASP A 24 4.64 -4.67 5.37
CA ASP A 24 3.91 -3.48 4.94
C ASP A 24 2.82 -3.86 3.93
N ILE A 25 1.90 -2.93 3.68
CA ILE A 25 0.83 -3.08 2.69
C ILE A 25 0.96 -1.98 1.64
N VAL A 26 0.84 -2.35 0.36
CA VAL A 26 0.65 -1.40 -0.74
C VAL A 26 -0.64 -1.70 -1.49
N MET A 27 -1.38 -0.66 -1.87
CA MET A 27 -2.66 -0.77 -2.59
C MET A 27 -2.68 0.17 -3.80
N ALA A 28 -3.26 -0.27 -4.91
CA ALA A 28 -3.61 0.60 -6.05
C ALA A 28 -5.04 1.14 -5.90
N ASN A 29 -5.17 2.46 -5.88
CA ASN A 29 -6.44 3.16 -5.72
C ASN A 29 -6.91 3.70 -7.07
N LEU A 30 -7.79 2.93 -7.72
CA LEU A 30 -8.16 3.11 -9.12
C LEU A 30 -8.62 4.53 -9.44
N ASN A 31 -9.51 5.09 -8.61
CA ASN A 31 -10.16 6.37 -8.90
C ASN A 31 -9.40 7.59 -8.40
N GLU A 32 -8.45 7.40 -7.49
CA GLU A 32 -7.57 8.47 -6.98
C GLU A 32 -6.31 8.63 -7.80
N ASN A 33 -6.01 7.67 -8.68
CA ASN A 33 -4.79 7.66 -9.49
C ASN A 33 -3.52 7.65 -8.64
N ASP A 34 -3.56 6.98 -7.49
CA ASP A 34 -2.42 6.83 -6.59
C ASP A 34 -2.29 5.39 -6.06
N VAL A 35 -1.18 5.15 -5.36
CA VAL A 35 -1.00 3.98 -4.51
C VAL A 35 -0.86 4.41 -3.06
N SER A 36 -1.46 3.66 -2.15
CA SER A 36 -1.31 3.84 -0.71
C SER A 36 -0.31 2.83 -0.15
N VAL A 37 0.62 3.26 0.70
CA VAL A 37 1.55 2.40 1.47
C VAL A 37 1.26 2.55 2.96
N LEU A 38 1.07 1.44 3.67
CA LEU A 38 0.88 1.39 5.12
C LEU A 38 2.02 0.58 5.72
N LEU A 39 2.86 1.22 6.54
CA LEU A 39 4.01 0.56 7.17
C LEU A 39 3.57 -0.28 8.38
N GLY A 40 4.08 -1.51 8.49
CA GLY A 40 3.79 -2.42 9.58
C GLY A 40 4.63 -2.14 10.83
N TYR A 41 4.06 -2.35 12.01
CA TYR A 41 4.81 -2.28 13.29
C TYR A 41 5.16 -3.66 13.87
N GLY A 42 4.97 -4.75 13.11
CA GLY A 42 5.27 -6.12 13.55
C GLY A 42 4.31 -6.73 14.58
N ASN A 43 3.38 -5.95 15.13
CA ASN A 43 2.40 -6.38 16.12
C ASN A 43 0.98 -6.50 15.54
N GLY A 44 0.84 -6.51 14.21
CA GLY A 44 -0.44 -6.52 13.51
C GLY A 44 -1.12 -5.14 13.38
N SER A 45 -0.46 -4.07 13.80
CA SER A 45 -0.88 -2.69 13.53
C SER A 45 -0.02 -2.03 12.45
N PHE A 46 -0.56 -0.96 11.86
CA PHE A 46 0.03 -0.24 10.73
C PHE A 46 0.06 1.27 11.00
N ALA A 47 0.97 1.96 10.35
CA ALA A 47 0.97 3.42 10.29
C ALA A 47 -0.20 3.95 9.44
N ASN A 48 -0.43 5.26 9.51
CA ASN A 48 -1.32 5.92 8.55
C ASN A 48 -0.76 5.77 7.13
N GLN A 49 -1.66 5.72 6.14
CA GLN A 49 -1.25 5.59 4.75
C GLN A 49 -0.39 6.78 4.29
N MET A 50 0.64 6.48 3.51
CA MET A 50 1.31 7.43 2.64
C MET A 50 0.83 7.19 1.20
N THR A 51 0.54 8.26 0.46
CA THR A 51 0.08 8.14 -0.93
C THR A 51 1.15 8.59 -1.92
N TYR A 52 1.22 7.88 -3.05
CA TYR A 52 2.13 8.17 -4.14
C TYR A 52 1.35 8.21 -5.44
N LEU A 53 1.41 9.36 -6.14
CA LEU A 53 0.71 9.53 -7.41
C LEU A 53 1.23 8.53 -8.45
N THR A 54 0.30 8.04 -9.26
CA THR A 54 0.56 7.16 -10.39
C THR A 54 0.02 7.77 -11.69
N GLY A 55 0.00 6.98 -12.75
CA GLY A 55 -0.80 7.30 -13.93
C GLY A 55 -2.30 7.13 -13.68
N SER A 56 -3.11 7.32 -14.72
CA SER A 56 -4.56 7.14 -14.58
C SER A 56 -4.93 5.68 -14.38
N LEU A 57 -5.91 5.45 -13.50
CA LEU A 57 -6.57 4.15 -13.30
C LEU A 57 -5.57 3.01 -13.01
N PRO A 58 -4.75 3.11 -11.93
CA PRO A 58 -3.83 2.05 -11.58
C PRO A 58 -4.60 0.76 -11.29
N SER A 59 -4.30 -0.30 -12.06
CA SER A 59 -5.09 -1.55 -12.02
C SER A 59 -4.48 -2.65 -11.15
N ALA A 60 -3.17 -2.61 -10.94
CA ALA A 60 -2.44 -3.65 -10.24
C ALA A 60 -1.18 -3.09 -9.56
N VAL A 61 -0.82 -3.71 -8.43
CA VAL A 61 0.51 -3.60 -7.84
C VAL A 61 1.22 -4.95 -7.96
N ALA A 62 2.51 -4.92 -8.30
CA ALA A 62 3.38 -6.09 -8.28
C ALA A 62 4.62 -5.75 -7.44
N VAL A 63 5.05 -6.69 -6.62
CA VAL A 63 6.21 -6.56 -5.74
C VAL A 63 7.22 -7.64 -6.07
N GLY A 64 8.50 -7.30 -6.02
CA GLY A 64 9.59 -8.21 -6.29
C GLY A 64 10.88 -7.68 -5.69
N ASP A 65 11.70 -8.59 -5.21
CA ASP A 65 13.11 -8.36 -4.92
C ASP A 65 13.88 -8.83 -6.16
N PHE A 66 14.61 -7.92 -6.82
CA PHE A 66 15.18 -8.13 -8.15
C PHE A 66 16.71 -8.25 -8.13
#